data_AF-A0A1B2IX66-F1
#
_entry.id   AF-A0A1B2IX66-F1
#
_cell.length_a   1.000
_cell.length_b   1.000
_cell.length_c   1.000
_cell.angle_alpha   90.00
_cell.angle_beta   90.00
_cell.angle_gamma   90.00
#
_symmetry.space_group_name_H-M   'P 1'
#
loop_
_entity.id
_entity.type
_entity.pdbx_description
1 polymer ?
#
loop_
_entity_poly.entity_id
_entity_poly.type
_entity_poly.pdbx_seq_one_letter_code
_entity_poly.pdbx_strand_id
1 'polypeptide(L)'
;MKQTHQTVKRPTTIEETYQAFSQSTTFDRLTTNQRRYAKAVILKLNQASRRFILDWSPADVVDALTGEFVTDNMQLHNYFVAVVPILTRFFQFAAKAGWLTDAVQLADAAKHTREEMLLLSQRQTRPHTVAEVAGEEGPNAIDRLNDRSDTWLEAMHQVPMVKNLSDSDRHDVDVIIDTFAGIAILGLNKEPHDWQPETLQQIFYSYFVSVLTTKDKRRRLFTLIPMAMTTFIKTLVGTGEVSNADQLLAWIGSHHEMLVHLYNEELDHFYDELTKAMQSAGIDMTNKQQVDTFTTQYLREHPSQGAAIFTKQQPQHGRQQRRKRR
;
A
#
# COMPACT_ATOMS: atom_id res chain seq x y z
N MET A 1 8.18 3.66 -50.98
CA MET A 1 7.33 2.79 -50.14
C MET A 1 6.63 3.67 -49.12
N LYS A 2 5.32 3.89 -49.29
CA LYS A 2 4.53 4.67 -48.33
C LYS A 2 4.27 3.76 -47.12
N GLN A 3 4.84 4.08 -45.96
CA GLN A 3 4.41 3.49 -44.70
C GLN A 3 2.97 3.94 -44.47
N THR A 4 2.03 3.04 -44.69
CA THR A 4 0.65 3.17 -44.21
C THR A 4 0.70 3.25 -42.69
N HIS A 5 0.59 4.45 -42.13
CA HIS A 5 0.17 4.64 -40.76
C HIS A 5 -1.22 4.00 -40.63
N GLN A 6 -1.27 2.77 -40.14
CA GLN A 6 -2.51 2.21 -39.61
C GLN A 6 -2.91 3.11 -38.45
N THR A 7 -3.85 4.02 -38.69
CA THR A 7 -4.56 4.74 -37.65
C THR A 7 -5.29 3.69 -36.82
N VAL A 8 -4.74 3.39 -35.65
CA VAL A 8 -5.40 2.50 -34.69
C VAL A 8 -6.73 3.15 -34.34
N LYS A 9 -7.83 2.44 -34.57
CA LYS A 9 -9.18 2.93 -34.26
C LYS A 9 -9.20 3.48 -32.84
N ARG A 10 -9.63 4.74 -32.68
CA ARG A 10 -9.75 5.37 -31.36
C ARG A 10 -10.77 4.57 -30.53
N PRO A 11 -10.41 4.10 -29.33
CA PRO A 11 -11.31 3.35 -28.47
C PRO A 11 -12.41 4.28 -27.95
N THR A 12 -13.57 3.68 -27.68
CA THR A 12 -14.77 4.41 -27.21
C THR A 12 -15.12 4.11 -25.76
N THR A 13 -14.48 3.10 -25.17
CA THR A 13 -14.64 2.73 -23.75
C THR A 13 -13.30 2.73 -23.03
N ILE A 14 -13.34 2.80 -21.70
CA ILE A 14 -12.13 2.77 -20.88
C ILE A 14 -11.49 1.39 -20.87
N GLU A 15 -12.30 0.33 -20.99
CA GLU A 15 -11.83 -1.05 -21.09
C GLU A 15 -11.06 -1.30 -22.39
N GLU A 16 -11.58 -0.83 -23.53
CA GLU A 16 -10.89 -0.90 -24.83
C GLU A 16 -9.57 -0.13 -24.78
N THR A 17 -9.60 1.05 -24.14
CA THR A 17 -8.44 1.92 -23.99
C THR A 17 -7.35 1.27 -23.15
N TYR A 18 -7.71 0.70 -22.00
CA TYR A 18 -6.77 -0.02 -21.15
C TYR A 18 -6.26 -1.29 -21.84
N GLN A 19 -7.11 -2.06 -22.51
CA GLN A 19 -6.71 -3.28 -23.21
C GLN A 19 -5.63 -2.97 -24.25
N ALA A 20 -5.84 -1.95 -25.08
CA ALA A 20 -4.86 -1.52 -26.07
C ALA A 20 -3.57 -1.01 -25.42
N PHE A 21 -3.67 -0.26 -24.32
CA PHE A 21 -2.50 0.19 -23.56
C PHE A 21 -1.70 -0.99 -23.01
N SER A 22 -2.36 -1.96 -22.36
CA SER A 22 -1.74 -3.14 -21.73
C SER A 22 -1.00 -4.06 -22.70
N GLN A 23 -1.34 -3.99 -23.99
CA GLN A 23 -0.68 -4.74 -25.06
C GLN A 23 0.44 -3.95 -25.76
N SER A 24 0.70 -2.72 -25.33
CA SER A 24 1.68 -1.83 -25.98
C SER A 24 3.08 -1.99 -25.41
N THR A 25 4.10 -1.76 -26.22
CA THR A 25 5.49 -1.72 -25.75
C THR A 25 5.78 -0.57 -24.78
N THR A 26 4.86 0.40 -24.66
CA THR A 26 4.97 1.49 -23.68
C THR A 26 4.54 1.02 -22.29
N PHE A 27 3.64 0.03 -22.22
CA PHE A 27 3.24 -0.64 -20.97
C PHE A 27 4.32 -1.58 -20.45
N ASP A 28 5.07 -2.25 -21.32
CA ASP A 28 6.22 -3.09 -20.92
C ASP A 28 7.32 -2.30 -20.19
N ARG A 29 7.35 -0.98 -20.39
CA ARG A 29 8.29 -0.05 -19.73
C ARG A 29 7.80 0.46 -18.38
N LEU A 30 6.61 0.08 -17.94
CA LEU A 30 6.18 0.25 -16.57
C LEU A 30 6.89 -0.79 -15.70
N THR A 31 7.19 -0.43 -14.45
CA THR A 31 7.71 -1.38 -13.47
C THR A 31 6.64 -2.41 -13.13
N THR A 32 7.02 -3.54 -12.52
CA THR A 32 6.05 -4.58 -12.13
C THR A 32 4.99 -4.02 -11.19
N ASN A 33 5.36 -3.12 -10.27
CA ASN A 33 4.44 -2.43 -9.36
C ASN A 33 3.51 -1.45 -10.10
N GLN A 34 4.00 -0.73 -11.10
CA GLN A 34 3.16 0.16 -11.92
C GLN A 34 2.20 -0.62 -12.83
N ARG A 35 2.64 -1.71 -13.45
CA ARG A 35 1.78 -2.60 -14.26
C ARG A 35 0.66 -3.19 -13.41
N ARG A 36 0.96 -3.55 -12.16
CA ARG A 36 0.01 -4.04 -11.14
C ARG A 36 -1.14 -3.06 -10.91
N TYR A 37 -0.85 -1.77 -10.75
CA TYR A 37 -1.90 -0.76 -10.49
C TYR A 37 -2.51 -0.14 -11.75
N ALA A 38 -1.88 -0.29 -12.91
CA ALA A 38 -2.27 0.39 -14.16
C ALA A 38 -3.75 0.27 -14.50
N LYS A 39 -4.36 -0.93 -14.39
CA LYS A 39 -5.78 -1.10 -14.68
C LYS A 39 -6.65 -0.31 -13.71
N ALA A 40 -6.41 -0.50 -12.42
CA ALA A 40 -7.20 0.11 -11.38
C ALA A 40 -7.09 1.64 -11.42
N VAL A 41 -5.88 2.17 -11.64
CA VAL A 41 -5.62 3.61 -11.78
C VAL A 41 -6.38 4.20 -12.97
N ILE A 42 -6.21 3.63 -14.17
CA ILE A 42 -6.85 4.18 -15.39
C ILE A 42 -8.37 4.15 -15.30
N LEU A 43 -8.95 3.08 -14.75
CA LEU A 43 -10.40 2.98 -14.56
C LEU A 43 -10.92 3.99 -13.52
N LYS A 44 -10.30 4.07 -12.33
CA LYS A 44 -10.74 4.99 -11.26
C LYS A 44 -10.56 6.46 -11.68
N LEU A 45 -9.48 6.78 -12.39
CA LEU A 45 -9.26 8.13 -12.92
C LEU A 45 -10.33 8.54 -13.92
N ASN A 46 -10.69 7.64 -14.85
CA ASN A 46 -11.77 7.91 -15.79
C ASN A 46 -13.14 8.05 -15.08
N GLN A 47 -13.35 7.37 -13.94
CA GLN A 47 -14.57 7.52 -13.13
C GLN A 47 -14.59 8.82 -12.33
N ALA A 48 -13.44 9.30 -11.87
CA ALA A 48 -13.28 10.54 -11.12
C ALA A 48 -13.45 11.80 -12.00
N SER A 49 -13.58 11.64 -13.32
CA SER A 49 -13.84 12.73 -14.26
C SER A 49 -15.13 12.49 -15.03
N ARG A 50 -15.83 13.58 -15.36
CA ARG A 50 -17.01 13.54 -16.25
C ARG A 50 -16.61 13.38 -17.72
N ARG A 51 -15.31 13.52 -18.03
CA ARG A 51 -14.77 13.42 -19.39
C ARG A 51 -14.01 12.11 -19.54
N PHE A 52 -14.12 11.54 -20.74
CA PHE A 52 -13.33 10.37 -21.10
C PHE A 52 -11.84 10.73 -21.10
N ILE A 53 -11.00 9.83 -20.58
CA ILE A 53 -9.56 10.09 -20.35
C ILE A 53 -8.79 10.52 -21.61
N LEU A 54 -9.26 10.15 -22.80
CA LEU A 54 -8.65 10.55 -24.07
C LEU A 54 -9.08 11.96 -24.54
N ASP A 55 -9.98 12.62 -23.82
CA ASP A 55 -10.45 13.99 -24.08
C ASP A 55 -10.04 14.97 -22.96
N TRP A 56 -9.13 14.54 -22.08
CA TRP A 56 -8.67 15.35 -20.96
C TRP A 56 -7.77 16.50 -21.39
N SER A 57 -7.94 17.63 -20.71
CA SER A 57 -7.02 18.76 -20.67
C SER A 57 -6.08 18.66 -19.45
N PRO A 58 -4.99 19.46 -19.39
CA PRO A 58 -4.16 19.55 -18.20
C PRO A 58 -4.95 19.86 -16.91
N ALA A 59 -5.99 20.68 -16.99
CA ALA A 59 -6.86 20.97 -15.85
C ALA A 59 -7.65 19.74 -15.39
N ASP A 60 -8.17 18.94 -16.34
CA ASP A 60 -8.88 17.70 -16.01
C ASP A 60 -7.96 16.68 -15.30
N VAL A 61 -6.66 16.67 -15.62
CA VAL A 61 -5.66 15.84 -14.92
C VAL A 61 -5.49 16.32 -13.47
N VAL A 62 -5.35 17.62 -13.25
CA VAL A 62 -5.20 18.19 -11.90
C VAL A 62 -6.44 17.87 -11.07
N ASP A 63 -7.63 18.20 -11.59
CA ASP A 63 -8.91 18.00 -10.91
C ASP A 63 -9.14 16.51 -10.58
N ALA A 64 -8.81 15.61 -11.50
CA ALA A 64 -8.90 14.19 -11.25
C ALA A 64 -7.98 13.78 -10.10
N LEU A 65 -6.71 14.19 -10.10
CA LEU A 65 -5.71 13.74 -9.12
C LEU A 65 -5.86 14.36 -7.71
N THR A 66 -6.51 15.52 -7.59
CA THR A 66 -6.75 16.17 -6.28
C THR A 66 -8.21 16.07 -5.81
N GLY A 67 -9.12 15.62 -6.67
CA GLY A 67 -10.53 15.42 -6.38
C GLY A 67 -10.89 13.99 -5.97
N GLU A 68 -12.02 13.49 -6.48
CA GLU A 68 -12.62 12.21 -6.06
C GLU A 68 -11.69 11.00 -6.17
N PHE A 69 -10.75 11.00 -7.11
CA PHE A 69 -9.78 9.91 -7.26
C PHE A 69 -8.94 9.69 -6.00
N VAL A 70 -8.59 10.76 -5.30
CA VAL A 70 -7.76 10.71 -4.08
C VAL A 70 -8.59 10.83 -2.81
N THR A 71 -9.79 11.43 -2.90
CA THR A 71 -10.66 11.64 -1.74
C THR A 71 -11.75 10.58 -1.53
N ASP A 72 -11.98 9.68 -2.49
CA ASP A 72 -12.93 8.57 -2.37
C ASP A 72 -12.25 7.23 -2.70
N ASN A 73 -11.02 7.07 -2.21
CA ASN A 73 -10.17 5.96 -2.61
C ASN A 73 -9.28 5.48 -1.46
N MET A 74 -9.70 4.40 -0.80
CA MET A 74 -8.98 3.77 0.32
C MET A 74 -7.83 2.87 -0.17
N GLN A 75 -6.95 3.39 -1.01
CA GLN A 75 -5.81 2.67 -1.56
C GLN A 75 -4.52 3.04 -0.83
N LEU A 76 -3.48 2.23 -0.99
CA LEU A 76 -2.21 2.46 -0.30
C LEU A 76 -1.42 3.60 -0.92
N HIS A 77 -0.48 4.13 -0.14
CA HIS A 77 0.46 5.12 -0.66
C HIS A 77 1.12 4.66 -1.97
N ASN A 78 1.51 3.39 -2.07
CA ASN A 78 2.14 2.81 -3.27
C ASN A 78 1.22 2.80 -4.50
N TYR A 79 -0.10 2.69 -4.29
CA TYR A 79 -1.07 2.86 -5.36
C TYR A 79 -1.00 4.29 -5.91
N PHE A 80 -1.05 5.31 -5.04
CA PHE A 80 -0.99 6.72 -5.44
C PHE A 80 0.38 7.10 -6.02
N VAL A 81 1.47 6.54 -5.50
CA VAL A 81 2.82 6.73 -6.06
C VAL A 81 2.92 6.21 -7.50
N ALA A 82 2.26 5.10 -7.82
CA ALA A 82 2.28 4.54 -9.17
C ALA A 82 1.49 5.36 -10.21
N VAL A 83 0.58 6.25 -9.77
CA VAL A 83 -0.37 6.94 -10.64
C VAL A 83 0.32 7.80 -11.71
N VAL A 84 1.29 8.61 -11.32
CA VAL A 84 1.94 9.55 -12.26
C VAL A 84 2.80 8.82 -13.30
N PRO A 85 3.62 7.81 -12.95
CA PRO A 85 4.28 6.97 -13.94
C PRO A 85 3.31 6.27 -14.90
N ILE A 86 2.22 5.70 -14.38
CA ILE A 86 1.17 5.05 -15.19
C ILE A 86 0.57 6.04 -16.18
N LEU A 87 0.12 7.21 -15.70
CA LEU A 87 -0.44 8.26 -16.55
C LEU A 87 0.53 8.77 -17.60
N THR A 88 1.79 8.98 -17.23
CA THR A 88 2.84 9.42 -18.16
C THR A 88 3.02 8.42 -19.29
N ARG A 89 3.09 7.11 -18.99
CA ARG A 89 3.18 6.06 -20.02
C ARG A 89 1.91 5.93 -20.83
N PHE A 90 0.76 6.07 -20.19
CA PHE A 90 -0.54 6.03 -20.86
C PHE A 90 -0.67 7.16 -21.89
N PHE A 91 -0.36 8.41 -21.52
CA PHE A 91 -0.42 9.54 -22.45
C PHE A 91 0.60 9.40 -23.59
N GLN A 92 1.81 8.91 -23.31
CA GLN A 92 2.80 8.59 -24.34
C GLN A 92 2.29 7.55 -25.34
N PHE A 93 1.62 6.50 -24.86
CA PHE A 93 1.01 5.48 -25.71
C PHE A 93 -0.11 6.07 -26.56
N ALA A 94 -1.06 6.78 -25.93
CA ALA A 94 -2.21 7.35 -26.61
C ALA A 94 -1.80 8.39 -27.67
N ALA A 95 -0.74 9.16 -27.45
CA ALA A 95 -0.18 10.04 -28.48
C ALA A 95 0.42 9.27 -29.66
N LYS A 96 1.19 8.19 -29.40
CA LYS A 96 1.72 7.33 -30.48
C LYS A 96 0.61 6.65 -31.29
N ALA A 97 -0.51 6.32 -30.66
CA ALA A 97 -1.68 5.76 -31.30
C ALA A 97 -2.51 6.83 -32.07
N GLY A 98 -2.18 8.11 -31.93
CA GLY A 98 -2.88 9.23 -32.57
C GLY A 98 -4.19 9.62 -31.88
N TRP A 99 -4.38 9.23 -30.60
CA TRP A 99 -5.60 9.49 -29.84
C TRP A 99 -5.54 10.74 -28.97
N LEU A 100 -4.34 11.25 -28.71
CA LEU A 100 -4.06 12.48 -27.95
C LEU A 100 -3.00 13.31 -28.68
N THR A 101 -3.16 14.63 -28.67
CA THR A 101 -2.17 15.58 -29.21
C THR A 101 -1.30 16.20 -28.11
N ASP A 102 -1.83 16.29 -26.89
CA ASP A 102 -1.26 17.12 -25.82
C ASP A 102 -0.60 16.27 -24.72
N ALA A 103 -0.10 15.09 -25.08
CA ALA A 103 0.41 14.11 -24.11
C ALA A 103 1.55 14.63 -23.22
N VAL A 104 2.36 15.58 -23.71
CA VAL A 104 3.43 16.19 -22.92
C VAL A 104 2.83 17.08 -21.83
N GLN A 105 1.89 17.95 -22.19
CA GLN A 105 1.23 18.86 -21.26
C GLN A 105 0.41 18.09 -20.21
N LEU A 106 -0.25 17.00 -20.60
CA LEU A 106 -0.98 16.12 -19.69
C LEU A 106 -0.05 15.40 -18.71
N ALA A 107 1.09 14.90 -19.18
CA ALA A 107 2.09 14.26 -18.31
C ALA A 107 2.74 15.27 -17.36
N ASP A 108 3.00 16.50 -17.82
CA ASP A 108 3.54 17.55 -16.98
C ASP A 108 2.54 17.99 -15.92
N ALA A 109 1.25 18.13 -16.25
CA ALA A 109 0.20 18.37 -15.25
C ALA A 109 0.20 17.28 -14.17
N ALA A 110 0.22 16.00 -14.57
CA ALA A 110 0.25 14.88 -13.61
C ALA A 110 1.48 14.94 -12.69
N LYS A 111 2.66 15.33 -13.20
CA LYS A 111 3.87 15.48 -12.40
C LYS A 111 3.78 16.64 -11.41
N HIS A 112 3.31 17.81 -11.84
CA HIS A 112 3.18 18.99 -10.98
C HIS A 112 2.16 18.76 -9.86
N THR A 113 1.11 17.97 -10.11
CA THR A 113 0.06 17.66 -9.12
C THR A 113 0.43 16.51 -8.17
N ARG A 114 1.53 15.80 -8.43
CA ARG A 114 1.89 14.59 -7.70
C ARG A 114 1.95 14.79 -6.19
N GLU A 115 2.63 15.85 -5.73
CA GLU A 115 2.83 16.10 -4.30
C GLU A 115 1.51 16.32 -3.58
N GLU A 116 0.62 17.12 -4.19
CA GLU A 116 -0.69 17.43 -3.62
C GLU A 116 -1.56 16.16 -3.52
N MET A 117 -1.60 15.34 -4.58
CA MET A 117 -2.28 14.04 -4.55
C MET A 117 -1.73 13.16 -3.43
N LEU A 118 -0.41 13.05 -3.27
CA LEU A 118 0.19 12.23 -2.23
C LEU A 118 -0.15 12.75 -0.83
N LEU A 119 -0.09 14.07 -0.62
CA LEU A 119 -0.50 14.70 0.65
C LEU A 119 -1.97 14.45 0.98
N LEU A 120 -2.86 14.56 -0.02
CA LEU A 120 -4.29 14.31 0.16
C LEU A 120 -4.56 12.83 0.49
N SER A 121 -3.88 11.90 -0.16
CA SER A 121 -4.02 10.46 0.11
C SER A 121 -3.63 10.10 1.55
N GLN A 122 -2.58 10.72 2.08
CA GLN A 122 -2.10 10.46 3.44
C GLN A 122 -3.06 10.98 4.52
N ARG A 123 -3.81 12.04 4.23
CA ARG A 123 -4.83 12.60 5.14
C ARG A 123 -6.02 11.66 5.32
N GLN A 124 -6.34 10.82 4.32
CA GLN A 124 -7.44 9.85 4.41
C GLN A 124 -7.11 8.65 5.31
N THR A 125 -5.86 8.19 5.30
CA THR A 125 -5.39 7.06 6.11
C THR A 125 -5.17 7.38 7.58
N ARG A 126 -5.45 8.61 8.04
CA ARG A 126 -5.19 9.07 9.41
C ARG A 126 -6.48 9.50 10.14
N PRO A 127 -7.17 8.62 10.90
CA PRO A 127 -7.82 9.03 12.12
C PRO A 127 -6.76 9.05 13.24
N HIS A 128 -6.31 10.27 13.58
CA HIS A 128 -5.46 10.63 14.73
C HIS A 128 -3.98 10.18 14.76
N THR A 129 -3.12 11.16 15.09
CA THR A 129 -1.73 11.05 15.61
C THR A 129 -0.60 10.52 14.71
N VAL A 130 -0.20 11.27 13.68
CA VAL A 130 1.23 11.41 13.25
C VAL A 130 1.44 12.77 12.52
N ALA A 131 0.81 13.85 13.00
CA ALA A 131 1.25 15.18 12.59
C ALA A 131 2.57 15.46 13.35
N GLU A 132 3.55 16.06 12.66
CA GLU A 132 4.89 16.42 13.19
C GLU A 132 5.99 15.35 13.20
N VAL A 133 6.22 14.64 12.08
CA VAL A 133 7.60 14.21 11.74
C VAL A 133 7.84 14.08 10.23
N ALA A 134 7.20 14.89 9.38
CA ALA A 134 7.59 14.97 7.97
C ALA A 134 8.65 16.06 7.84
N GLY A 135 9.92 15.67 7.98
CA GLY A 135 11.05 16.53 7.61
C GLY A 135 10.98 16.88 6.13
N GLU A 136 11.49 18.07 5.79
CA GLU A 136 11.59 18.62 4.45
C GLU A 136 12.47 17.76 3.53
N GLU A 137 11.96 16.63 3.04
CA GLU A 137 12.57 15.91 1.92
C GLU A 137 11.62 15.96 0.73
N GLY A 138 11.97 16.83 -0.23
CA GLY A 138 11.18 17.10 -1.43
C GLY A 138 11.08 15.91 -2.40
N PRO A 139 10.54 16.14 -3.61
CA PRO A 139 10.10 15.11 -4.57
C PRO A 139 11.18 14.09 -4.99
N ASN A 140 12.46 14.43 -4.80
CA ASN A 140 13.59 13.54 -5.07
C ASN A 140 13.70 12.35 -4.10
N ALA A 141 13.22 12.45 -2.86
CA ALA A 141 13.33 11.34 -1.89
C ALA A 141 12.42 10.16 -2.27
N ILE A 142 11.21 10.46 -2.74
CA ILE A 142 10.22 9.46 -3.14
C ILE A 142 10.66 8.73 -4.41
N ASP A 143 11.18 9.45 -5.41
CA ASP A 143 11.66 8.82 -6.64
C ASP A 143 12.93 7.98 -6.39
N ARG A 144 13.83 8.43 -5.51
CA ARG A 144 14.98 7.62 -5.06
C ARG A 144 14.55 6.35 -4.32
N LEU A 145 13.51 6.42 -3.48
CA LEU A 145 12.98 5.23 -2.81
C LEU A 145 12.43 4.22 -3.83
N ASN A 146 11.71 4.68 -4.85
CA ASN A 146 11.13 3.80 -5.86
C ASN A 146 12.21 3.06 -6.66
N ASP A 147 13.20 3.78 -7.16
CA ASP A 147 14.30 3.18 -7.93
C ASP A 147 15.07 2.14 -7.09
N ARG A 148 15.21 2.41 -5.78
CA ARG A 148 15.82 1.48 -4.83
C ARG A 148 14.95 0.27 -4.56
N SER A 149 13.66 0.46 -4.28
CA SER A 149 12.73 -0.65 -4.04
C SER A 149 12.65 -1.58 -5.23
N ASP A 150 12.57 -1.05 -6.45
CA ASP A 150 12.57 -1.85 -7.68
C ASP A 150 13.87 -2.68 -7.81
N THR A 151 15.02 -2.07 -7.50
CA THR A 151 16.32 -2.77 -7.53
C THR A 151 16.36 -3.90 -6.50
N TRP A 152 15.85 -3.65 -5.29
CA TRP A 152 15.81 -4.66 -4.23
C TRP A 152 14.86 -5.79 -4.55
N LEU A 153 13.66 -5.48 -5.05
CA LEU A 153 12.66 -6.48 -5.43
C LEU A 153 13.12 -7.36 -6.59
N GLU A 154 13.78 -6.77 -7.60
CA GLU A 154 14.38 -7.54 -8.68
C GLU A 154 15.44 -8.51 -8.14
N ALA A 155 16.33 -8.04 -7.25
CA ALA A 155 17.31 -8.90 -6.60
C ALA A 155 16.66 -10.01 -5.76
N MET A 156 15.60 -9.68 -5.01
CA MET A 156 14.84 -10.66 -4.23
C MET A 156 14.17 -11.71 -5.12
N HIS A 157 13.61 -11.33 -6.27
CA HIS A 157 12.97 -12.25 -7.21
C HIS A 157 13.95 -13.26 -7.82
N GLN A 158 15.25 -12.99 -7.79
CA GLN A 158 16.27 -13.95 -8.19
C GLN A 158 16.64 -14.94 -7.07
N VAL A 159 16.29 -14.68 -5.82
CA VAL A 159 16.53 -15.61 -4.70
C VAL A 159 15.64 -16.84 -4.87
N PRO A 160 16.17 -18.08 -4.87
CA PRO A 160 15.38 -19.29 -5.13
C PRO A 160 14.11 -19.42 -4.28
N MET A 161 14.19 -18.98 -3.01
CA MET A 161 13.05 -19.03 -2.09
C MET A 161 11.89 -18.13 -2.51
N VAL A 162 12.15 -16.99 -3.14
CA VAL A 162 11.13 -16.06 -3.66
C VAL A 162 10.77 -16.40 -5.10
N LYS A 163 11.76 -16.75 -5.92
CA LYS A 163 11.58 -17.16 -7.32
C LYS A 163 10.59 -18.31 -7.49
N ASN A 164 10.62 -19.27 -6.57
CA ASN A 164 9.79 -20.48 -6.62
C ASN A 164 8.39 -20.29 -6.02
N LEU A 165 8.06 -19.09 -5.52
CA LEU A 165 6.72 -18.80 -5.02
C LEU A 165 5.70 -18.70 -6.17
N SER A 166 4.43 -18.89 -5.83
CA SER A 166 3.34 -18.56 -6.74
C SER A 166 3.36 -17.06 -7.06
N ASP A 167 2.73 -16.65 -8.17
CA ASP A 167 2.69 -15.22 -8.52
C ASP A 167 1.92 -14.39 -7.48
N SER A 168 0.90 -15.00 -6.84
CA SER A 168 0.19 -14.37 -5.71
C SER A 168 1.09 -14.20 -4.49
N ASP A 169 1.92 -15.19 -4.17
CA ASP A 169 2.82 -15.10 -3.02
C ASP A 169 3.98 -14.15 -3.29
N ARG A 170 4.51 -14.09 -4.52
CA ARG A 170 5.49 -13.06 -4.93
C ARG A 170 4.90 -11.66 -4.84
N HIS A 171 3.65 -11.51 -5.25
CA HIS A 171 2.93 -10.26 -5.09
C HIS A 171 2.82 -9.85 -3.60
N ASP A 172 2.47 -10.78 -2.72
CA ASP A 172 2.43 -10.50 -1.27
C ASP A 172 3.81 -10.12 -0.72
N VAL A 173 4.89 -10.77 -1.17
CA VAL A 173 6.27 -10.37 -0.84
C VAL A 173 6.53 -8.92 -1.24
N ASP A 174 6.19 -8.52 -2.46
CA ASP A 174 6.41 -7.15 -2.92
C ASP A 174 5.64 -6.14 -2.06
N VAL A 175 4.37 -6.42 -1.74
CA VAL A 175 3.56 -5.56 -0.87
C VAL A 175 4.21 -5.41 0.51
N ILE A 176 4.74 -6.50 1.09
CA ILE A 176 5.41 -6.45 2.39
C ILE A 176 6.63 -5.53 2.34
N ILE A 177 7.48 -5.69 1.32
CA ILE A 177 8.74 -4.94 1.22
C ILE A 177 8.49 -3.47 0.90
N ASP A 178 7.62 -3.17 -0.08
CA ASP A 178 7.31 -1.79 -0.44
C ASP A 178 6.65 -1.04 0.73
N THR A 179 5.72 -1.70 1.44
CA THR A 179 5.07 -1.10 2.61
C THR A 179 6.08 -0.87 3.73
N PHE A 180 6.93 -1.86 4.04
CA PHE A 180 7.96 -1.70 5.06
C PHE A 180 8.92 -0.55 4.71
N ALA A 181 9.48 -0.54 3.50
CA ALA A 181 10.45 0.47 3.07
C ALA A 181 9.83 1.87 3.02
N GLY A 182 8.58 1.98 2.54
CA GLY A 182 7.82 3.22 2.54
C GLY A 182 7.63 3.79 3.95
N ILE A 183 7.22 2.98 4.92
CA ILE A 183 7.08 3.44 6.32
C ILE A 183 8.44 3.79 6.91
N ALA A 184 9.48 2.97 6.70
CA ALA A 184 10.79 3.20 7.28
C ALA A 184 11.42 4.51 6.78
N ILE A 185 11.49 4.69 5.46
CA ILE A 185 12.23 5.78 4.83
C ILE A 185 11.38 7.05 4.79
N LEU A 186 10.14 7.00 4.31
CA LEU A 186 9.29 8.19 4.22
C LEU A 186 8.57 8.51 5.52
N GLY A 187 8.15 7.48 6.27
CA GLY A 187 7.37 7.65 7.49
C GLY A 187 8.21 7.94 8.74
N LEU A 188 9.37 7.28 8.86
CA LEU A 188 10.23 7.37 10.06
C LEU A 188 11.58 8.04 9.79
N ASN A 189 11.86 8.42 8.54
CA ASN A 189 13.15 8.96 8.12
C ASN A 189 14.34 8.08 8.55
N LYS A 190 14.20 6.77 8.32
CA LYS A 190 15.22 5.76 8.63
C LYS A 190 15.68 5.07 7.36
N GLU A 191 16.93 5.31 6.99
CA GLU A 191 17.60 4.62 5.89
C GLU A 191 18.05 3.20 6.30
N PRO A 192 18.32 2.27 5.36
CA PRO A 192 18.68 0.89 5.67
C PRO A 192 19.84 0.71 6.65
N HIS A 193 20.81 1.63 6.64
CA HIS A 193 21.95 1.61 7.57
C HIS A 193 21.55 1.99 9.00
N ASP A 194 20.44 2.72 9.17
CA ASP A 194 19.88 3.15 10.45
C ASP A 194 18.83 2.18 11.02
N TRP A 195 18.44 1.15 10.26
CA TRP A 195 17.42 0.21 10.71
C TRP A 195 17.93 -0.59 11.92
N GLN A 196 17.10 -0.59 12.96
CA GLN A 196 17.30 -1.33 14.22
C GLN A 196 16.11 -2.26 14.49
N PRO A 197 16.24 -3.24 15.38
CA PRO A 197 15.11 -4.06 15.84
C PRO A 197 13.89 -3.22 16.26
N GLU A 198 14.11 -2.08 16.90
CA GLU A 198 13.06 -1.14 17.31
C GLU A 198 12.33 -0.52 16.11
N THR A 199 13.03 -0.30 15.00
CA THR A 199 12.43 0.17 13.74
C THR A 199 11.44 -0.88 13.20
N LEU A 200 11.85 -2.15 13.16
CA LEU A 200 10.98 -3.24 12.72
C LEU A 200 9.77 -3.39 13.64
N GLN A 201 10.00 -3.34 14.95
CA GLN A 201 8.93 -3.43 15.95
C GLN A 201 7.90 -2.32 15.75
N GLN A 202 8.35 -1.07 15.62
CA GLN A 202 7.48 0.09 15.44
C GLN A 202 6.71 -0.02 14.12
N ILE A 203 7.37 -0.40 13.02
CA ILE A 203 6.71 -0.58 11.72
C ILE A 203 5.63 -1.66 11.82
N PHE A 204 6.00 -2.88 12.21
CA PHE A 204 5.07 -4.02 12.15
C PHE A 204 3.93 -3.92 13.15
N TYR A 205 4.17 -3.48 14.38
CA TYR A 205 3.13 -3.46 15.42
C TYR A 205 2.37 -2.15 15.54
N SER A 206 2.78 -1.08 14.84
CA SER A 206 2.07 0.21 14.93
C SER A 206 1.55 0.72 13.59
N TYR A 207 2.23 0.44 12.48
CA TYR A 207 1.90 1.07 11.19
C TYR A 207 1.54 0.08 10.09
N PHE A 208 2.19 -1.07 10.03
CA PHE A 208 2.13 -1.96 8.88
C PHE A 208 0.70 -2.38 8.53
N VAL A 209 -0.09 -2.86 9.51
CA VAL A 209 -1.47 -3.30 9.26
C VAL A 209 -2.40 -2.13 8.90
N SER A 210 -2.20 -0.95 9.49
CA SER A 210 -3.08 0.20 9.28
C SER A 210 -2.90 0.82 7.90
N VAL A 211 -1.73 0.65 7.29
CA VAL A 211 -1.44 1.09 5.93
C VAL A 211 -1.65 -0.01 4.88
N LEU A 212 -2.33 -1.12 5.19
CA LEU A 212 -2.75 -2.13 4.21
C LEU A 212 -4.21 -1.93 3.81
N THR A 213 -4.56 -2.22 2.54
CA THR A 213 -5.98 -2.17 2.14
C THR A 213 -6.70 -3.38 2.68
N THR A 214 -8.03 -3.32 2.74
CA THR A 214 -8.86 -4.49 3.04
C THR A 214 -8.58 -5.68 2.10
N LYS A 215 -8.15 -5.43 0.85
CA LYS A 215 -7.80 -6.48 -0.10
C LYS A 215 -6.43 -7.11 0.18
N ASP A 216 -5.51 -6.35 0.77
CA ASP A 216 -4.16 -6.81 1.11
C ASP A 216 -4.11 -7.49 2.48
N LYS A 217 -5.07 -7.18 3.36
CA LYS A 217 -5.26 -7.80 4.67
C LYS A 217 -5.73 -9.27 4.58
N ARG A 218 -4.98 -10.09 3.85
CA ARG A 218 -5.21 -11.54 3.70
C ARG A 218 -4.26 -12.28 4.62
N ARG A 219 -4.75 -13.31 5.31
CA ARG A 219 -3.92 -14.17 6.18
C ARG A 219 -2.62 -14.62 5.53
N ARG A 220 -2.65 -14.92 4.22
CA ARG A 220 -1.48 -15.36 3.45
C ARG A 220 -0.35 -14.33 3.46
N LEU A 221 -0.64 -13.04 3.28
CA LEU A 221 0.36 -11.98 3.31
C LEU A 221 1.12 -11.99 4.64
N PHE A 222 0.42 -12.03 5.77
CA PHE A 222 1.04 -12.04 7.09
C PHE A 222 1.92 -13.27 7.34
N THR A 223 1.51 -14.45 6.83
CA THR A 223 2.34 -15.66 6.92
C THR A 223 3.66 -15.57 6.16
N LEU A 224 3.75 -14.67 5.17
CA LEU A 224 4.96 -14.48 4.37
C LEU A 224 5.92 -13.45 4.97
N ILE A 225 5.48 -12.61 5.92
CA ILE A 225 6.29 -11.51 6.50
C ILE A 225 7.67 -11.98 6.98
N PRO A 226 7.79 -13.03 7.82
CA PRO A 226 9.12 -13.43 8.32
C PRO A 226 10.07 -13.86 7.22
N MET A 227 9.56 -14.61 6.23
CA MET A 227 10.34 -15.09 5.08
C MET A 227 10.75 -13.93 4.16
N ALA A 228 9.79 -13.05 3.82
CA ALA A 228 10.02 -11.88 2.98
C ALA A 228 11.09 -10.97 3.61
N MET A 229 10.92 -10.61 4.88
CA MET A 229 11.85 -9.73 5.59
C MET A 229 13.23 -10.36 5.78
N THR A 230 13.30 -11.66 6.12
CA THR A 230 14.59 -12.36 6.21
C THR A 230 15.34 -12.32 4.88
N THR A 231 14.62 -12.53 3.77
CA THR A 231 15.21 -12.52 2.43
C THR A 231 15.65 -11.11 2.03
N PHE A 232 14.82 -10.11 2.33
CA PHE A 232 15.11 -8.72 2.04
C PHE A 232 16.36 -8.24 2.78
N ILE A 233 16.45 -8.44 4.10
CA ILE A 233 17.64 -8.06 4.86
C ILE A 233 18.90 -8.75 4.33
N LYS A 234 18.83 -10.05 4.01
CA LYS A 234 19.97 -10.77 3.40
C LYS A 234 20.36 -10.23 2.02
N THR A 235 19.38 -9.77 1.23
CA THR A 235 19.63 -9.15 -0.07
C THR A 235 20.37 -7.82 0.10
N LEU A 236 19.96 -7.01 1.08
CA LEU A 236 20.62 -5.73 1.39
C LEU A 236 22.01 -5.87 2.01
N VAL A 237 22.28 -6.98 2.70
CA VAL A 237 23.65 -7.32 3.12
C VAL A 237 24.55 -7.52 1.90
N GLY A 238 24.04 -8.15 0.84
CA GLY A 238 24.77 -8.33 -0.42
C GLY A 238 25.12 -7.02 -1.11
N THR A 239 24.35 -5.96 -0.89
CA THR A 239 24.60 -4.61 -1.45
C THR A 239 25.33 -3.68 -0.48
N GLY A 240 25.57 -4.10 0.77
CA GLY A 240 26.25 -3.29 1.79
C GLY A 240 25.39 -2.15 2.37
N GLU A 241 24.07 -2.18 2.17
CA GLU A 241 23.17 -1.10 2.60
C GLU A 241 22.74 -1.21 4.07
N VAL A 242 22.83 -2.39 4.67
CA VAL A 242 22.38 -2.65 6.05
C VAL A 242 23.58 -2.92 6.96
N SER A 243 23.68 -2.14 8.04
CA SER A 243 24.77 -2.23 9.01
C SER A 243 24.51 -3.23 10.15
N ASN A 244 23.25 -3.45 10.54
CA ASN A 244 22.88 -4.23 11.73
C ASN A 244 22.17 -5.55 11.39
N ALA A 245 22.52 -6.15 10.26
CA ALA A 245 21.78 -7.27 9.68
C ALA A 245 21.58 -8.44 10.66
N ASP A 246 22.61 -8.83 11.43
CA ASP A 246 22.50 -9.94 12.38
C ASP A 246 21.43 -9.69 13.45
N GLN A 247 21.32 -8.46 13.96
CA GLN A 247 20.33 -8.09 14.98
C GLN A 247 18.93 -8.05 14.38
N LEU A 248 18.78 -7.52 13.16
CA LEU A 248 17.51 -7.49 12.43
C LEU A 248 17.01 -8.91 12.14
N LEU A 249 17.89 -9.78 11.64
CA LEU A 249 17.57 -11.18 11.34
C LEU A 249 17.22 -11.97 12.62
N ALA A 250 17.97 -11.76 13.71
CA ALA A 250 17.65 -12.37 15.00
C ALA A 250 16.29 -11.92 15.54
N TRP A 251 15.95 -10.63 15.38
CA TRP A 251 14.66 -10.09 15.79
C TRP A 251 13.51 -10.70 14.97
N ILE A 252 13.65 -10.78 13.64
CA ILE A 252 12.64 -11.42 12.77
C ILE A 252 12.42 -12.88 13.19
N GLY A 253 13.50 -13.61 13.47
CA GLY A 253 13.42 -14.98 13.93
C GLY A 253 12.72 -15.13 15.29
N SER A 254 13.04 -14.28 16.26
CA SER A 254 12.42 -14.35 17.60
C SER A 254 10.97 -13.87 17.65
N HIS A 255 10.55 -13.06 16.67
CA HIS A 255 9.18 -12.55 16.56
C HIS A 255 8.35 -13.25 15.47
N HIS A 256 8.84 -14.36 14.91
CA HIS A 256 8.19 -15.07 13.80
C HIS A 256 6.68 -15.28 14.03
N GLU A 257 6.31 -15.89 15.16
CA GLU A 257 4.90 -16.18 15.48
C GLU A 257 4.05 -14.92 15.56
N MET A 258 4.57 -13.85 16.17
CA MET A 258 3.86 -12.58 16.26
C MET A 258 3.68 -11.93 14.88
N LEU A 259 4.70 -12.01 14.02
CA LEU A 259 4.64 -11.48 12.65
C LEU A 259 3.62 -12.22 11.79
N VAL A 260 3.56 -13.56 11.90
CA VAL A 260 2.56 -14.39 11.20
C VAL A 260 1.14 -14.07 11.66
N HIS A 261 0.97 -13.68 12.93
CA HIS A 261 -0.31 -13.38 13.55
C HIS A 261 -0.58 -11.87 13.73
N LEU A 262 0.14 -11.01 12.99
CA LEU A 262 -0.03 -9.56 13.02
C LEU A 262 -1.46 -9.10 12.76
N TYR A 263 -2.20 -9.88 11.98
CA TYR A 263 -3.57 -9.57 11.60
C TYR A 263 -4.48 -10.74 11.94
N ASN A 264 -5.63 -10.39 12.52
CA ASN A 264 -6.70 -11.31 12.82
C ASN A 264 -7.96 -10.84 12.07
N GLU A 265 -8.25 -11.51 10.95
CA GLU A 265 -9.40 -11.25 10.08
C GLU A 265 -10.73 -11.32 10.83
N GLU A 266 -10.87 -12.25 11.78
CA GLU A 266 -12.08 -12.38 12.60
C GLU A 266 -12.30 -11.14 13.48
N LEU A 267 -11.21 -10.57 14.03
CA LEU A 267 -11.29 -9.36 14.85
C LEU A 267 -11.53 -8.11 13.99
N ASP A 268 -10.85 -7.99 12.85
CA ASP A 268 -11.03 -6.83 11.95
C ASP A 268 -12.45 -6.79 11.40
N HIS A 269 -12.98 -7.93 10.94
CA HIS A 269 -14.38 -8.04 10.51
C HIS A 269 -15.35 -7.70 11.64
N PHE A 270 -15.10 -8.21 12.85
CA PHE A 270 -15.92 -7.89 14.02
C PHE A 270 -15.94 -6.37 14.30
N TYR A 271 -14.78 -5.71 14.32
CA TYR A 271 -14.71 -4.28 14.59
C TYR A 271 -15.31 -3.44 13.45
N ASP A 272 -15.22 -3.89 12.20
CA ASP A 272 -15.90 -3.28 11.06
C ASP A 272 -17.43 -3.39 11.17
N GLU A 273 -17.95 -4.58 11.53
CA GLU A 273 -19.39 -4.77 11.75
C GLU A 273 -19.91 -3.96 12.93
N LEU A 274 -19.18 -3.95 14.05
CA LEU A 274 -19.48 -3.14 15.23
C LEU A 274 -19.51 -1.65 14.87
N THR A 275 -18.55 -1.17 14.08
CA THR A 275 -18.44 0.21 13.64
C THR A 275 -19.61 0.61 12.73
N LYS A 276 -19.96 -0.24 11.75
CA LYS A 276 -21.14 -0.04 10.89
C LYS A 276 -22.43 -0.03 11.70
N ALA A 277 -22.55 -0.92 12.69
CA ALA A 277 -23.71 -0.97 13.58
C ALA A 277 -23.84 0.32 14.40
N MET A 278 -22.74 0.83 14.98
CA MET A 278 -22.70 2.11 15.69
C MET A 278 -23.12 3.28 14.79
N GLN A 279 -22.61 3.34 13.55
CA GLN A 279 -22.97 4.37 12.58
C GLN A 279 -24.46 4.30 12.23
N SER A 280 -24.99 3.09 11.98
CA SER A 280 -26.41 2.89 11.67
C SER A 280 -27.34 3.27 12.83
N ALA A 281 -26.86 3.12 14.07
CA ALA A 281 -27.56 3.48 15.29
C ALA A 281 -27.36 4.95 15.71
N GLY A 282 -26.59 5.73 14.95
CA GLY A 282 -26.32 7.14 15.25
C GLY A 282 -25.51 7.36 16.52
N ILE A 283 -24.67 6.40 16.92
CA ILE A 283 -23.82 6.50 18.11
C ILE A 283 -22.72 7.53 17.86
N ASP A 284 -22.53 8.44 18.81
CA ASP A 284 -21.38 9.35 18.81
C ASP A 284 -20.12 8.56 19.18
N MET A 285 -19.30 8.25 18.16
CA MET A 285 -18.07 7.47 18.31
C MET A 285 -16.97 8.21 19.10
N THR A 286 -17.15 9.50 19.39
CA THR A 286 -16.26 10.28 20.26
C THR A 286 -16.71 10.25 21.73
N ASN A 287 -17.94 9.80 21.99
CA ASN A 287 -18.48 9.62 23.32
C ASN A 287 -18.24 8.20 23.83
N LYS A 288 -17.17 8.03 24.60
CA LYS A 288 -16.76 6.74 25.18
C LYS A 288 -17.89 6.00 25.89
N GLN A 289 -18.77 6.71 26.61
CA GLN A 289 -19.85 6.08 27.36
C GLN A 289 -20.95 5.51 26.46
N GLN A 290 -21.26 6.18 25.34
CA GLN A 290 -22.18 5.65 24.34
C GLN A 290 -21.57 4.46 23.60
N VAL A 291 -20.30 4.54 23.22
CA VAL A 291 -19.56 3.46 22.57
C VAL A 291 -19.49 2.22 23.46
N ASP A 292 -19.14 2.36 24.73
CA ASP A 292 -19.02 1.23 25.68
C ASP A 292 -20.39 0.57 25.93
N THR A 293 -21.45 1.37 26.05
CA THR A 293 -22.83 0.87 26.24
C THR A 293 -23.29 0.09 25.01
N PHE A 294 -23.11 0.66 23.81
CA PHE A 294 -23.49 0.03 22.56
C PHE A 294 -22.68 -1.25 22.30
N THR A 295 -21.36 -1.20 22.51
CA THR A 295 -20.48 -2.38 22.35
C THR A 295 -20.89 -3.51 23.28
N THR A 296 -21.22 -3.20 24.54
CA THR A 296 -21.67 -4.20 25.51
C THR A 296 -23.00 -4.84 25.09
N GLN A 297 -23.93 -4.04 24.55
CA GLN A 297 -25.21 -4.53 24.04
C GLN A 297 -25.00 -5.40 22.80
N TYR A 298 -24.22 -4.93 21.83
CA TYR A 298 -23.88 -5.64 20.61
C TYR A 298 -23.23 -7.00 20.89
N LEU A 299 -22.28 -7.05 21.84
CA LEU A 299 -21.64 -8.30 22.27
C LEU A 299 -22.59 -9.29 22.96
N ARG A 300 -23.64 -8.81 23.62
CA ARG A 300 -24.69 -9.68 24.20
C ARG A 300 -25.63 -10.24 23.13
N GLU A 301 -25.90 -9.45 22.10
CA GLU A 301 -26.73 -9.85 20.95
C GLU A 301 -25.96 -10.77 19.98
N HIS A 302 -24.62 -10.74 20.00
CA HIS A 302 -23.73 -11.59 19.19
C HIS A 302 -22.74 -12.40 20.04
N PRO A 303 -23.21 -13.34 20.87
CA PRO A 303 -22.40 -14.02 21.88
C PRO A 303 -21.28 -14.92 21.30
N SER A 304 -21.46 -15.46 20.08
CA SER A 304 -20.43 -16.23 19.38
C SER A 304 -19.25 -15.37 18.92
N GLN A 305 -19.50 -14.11 18.54
CA GLN A 305 -18.46 -13.15 18.16
C GLN A 305 -17.73 -12.62 19.40
N GLY A 306 -18.46 -12.36 20.50
CA GLY A 306 -17.88 -11.97 21.78
C GLY A 306 -16.94 -13.02 22.38
N ALA A 307 -17.30 -14.31 22.31
CA ALA A 307 -16.47 -15.39 22.81
C ALA A 307 -15.11 -15.48 22.09
N ALA A 308 -15.06 -15.22 20.78
CA ALA A 308 -13.83 -15.25 19.97
C ALA A 308 -12.84 -14.13 20.32
N ILE A 309 -13.33 -12.98 20.78
CA ILE A 309 -12.52 -11.82 21.18
C ILE A 309 -11.89 -12.03 22.55
N PHE A 310 -12.63 -12.57 23.52
CA PHE A 310 -12.18 -12.72 24.90
C PHE A 310 -11.36 -14.01 25.17
N THR A 311 -11.50 -15.06 24.35
CA THR A 311 -10.71 -16.30 24.53
C THR A 311 -9.31 -16.24 23.91
N LYS A 312 -9.04 -15.31 22.98
CA LYS A 312 -7.72 -15.16 22.34
C LYS A 312 -6.82 -14.09 22.98
N GLN A 313 -7.30 -13.31 23.96
CA GLN A 313 -6.55 -12.23 24.64
C GLN A 313 -5.77 -12.62 25.91
N GLN A 314 -5.44 -13.89 26.14
CA GLN A 314 -4.46 -14.25 27.19
C GLN A 314 -3.20 -14.93 26.64
N PRO A 315 -2.17 -14.17 26.27
CA PRO A 315 -0.82 -14.54 26.67
C PRO A 315 -0.79 -14.45 28.21
N GLN A 316 -0.58 -15.58 28.87
CA GLN A 316 -0.32 -15.62 30.30
C GLN A 316 0.97 -14.86 30.61
N HIS A 317 0.86 -13.55 30.89
CA HIS A 317 1.89 -12.86 31.66
C HIS A 317 1.88 -13.41 33.09
N GLY A 318 2.84 -14.30 33.35
CA GLY A 318 3.51 -14.42 34.64
C GLY A 318 2.64 -14.80 35.85
N ARG A 319 2.20 -16.06 35.94
CA ARG A 319 1.99 -16.72 37.24
C ARG A 319 3.13 -17.67 37.56
N GLN A 320 4.31 -17.10 37.79
CA GLN A 320 5.28 -17.67 38.72
C GLN A 320 5.94 -16.54 39.51
N GLN A 321 5.47 -16.33 40.74
CA GLN A 321 6.31 -16.32 41.96
C GLN A 321 5.50 -15.77 43.14
N ARG A 322 4.81 -16.68 43.85
CA ARG A 322 4.63 -16.56 45.29
C ARG A 322 4.54 -17.94 45.92
N ARG A 323 5.66 -18.65 45.85
CA ARG A 323 6.00 -19.72 46.78
C ARG A 323 7.48 -19.60 47.12
N LYS A 324 7.78 -18.93 48.24
CA LYS A 324 8.75 -19.38 49.25
C LYS A 324 8.75 -18.42 50.46
N ARG A 325 8.45 -19.03 51.62
CA ARG A 325 8.95 -18.76 52.98
C ARG A 325 8.43 -17.45 53.62
N ARG A 326 7.84 -17.45 54.81
CA ARG A 326 7.93 -18.33 55.98
C ARG A 326 6.56 -18.62 56.57
#